data_AF-A0A834ZGS5-F1
#
_entry.id   AF-A0A834ZGS5-F1
#
_cell.length_a   1.000
_cell.length_b   1.000
_cell.length_c   1.000
_cell.angle_alpha   90.00
_cell.angle_beta   90.00
_cell.angle_gamma   90.00
#
_symmetry.space_group_name_H-M   'P 1'
#
loop_
_entity.id
_entity.type
_entity.pdbx_description
1 polymer ?
#
loop_
_entity_poly.entity_id
_entity_poly.type
_entity_poly.pdbx_seq_one_letter_code
_entity_poly.pdbx_strand_id
1 'polypeptide(L)'
;MRDAAFLTNSLVTCAVRGDLGPACNSAGMIDRYVLGVDHLYQKPVYRNLKECNSSNNGEVLESLPSWCHAPFDPEGILSSLTAAVTCIIGLHFGHVLVQLEDHKGRLFHWIIFSVSLLVLGFFLAYIGIPLNKSLYTISYMLLTSASAGITFCALYLLVDVCGYRCLVSVLEWMGMHSLSIFVLVTSNLAVIAIQGFYRASPENNIDSANSLESSS
;
A
#
# COMPACT_ATOMS: atom_id res chain seq x y z
N MET A 1 5.19 -28.83 27.39
CA MET A 1 4.84 -27.79 28.40
C MET A 1 5.30 -26.38 28.01
N ARG A 2 6.28 -26.20 27.10
CA ARG A 2 6.60 -24.88 26.51
C ARG A 2 5.63 -24.46 25.38
N ASP A 3 4.94 -25.42 24.78
CA ASP A 3 4.12 -25.20 23.59
C ASP A 3 2.72 -24.63 23.90
N ALA A 4 2.17 -24.93 25.08
CA ALA A 4 0.87 -24.40 25.53
C ALA A 4 0.93 -22.95 26.04
N ALA A 5 2.10 -22.51 26.55
CA ALA A 5 2.32 -21.12 27.00
C ALA A 5 2.58 -20.15 25.82
N PHE A 6 3.05 -20.67 24.68
CA PHE A 6 3.23 -19.87 23.46
C PHE A 6 1.90 -19.63 22.73
N LEU A 7 1.02 -20.63 22.70
CA LEU A 7 -0.31 -20.54 22.10
C LEU A 7 -1.26 -19.58 22.85
N THR A 8 -1.08 -19.42 24.16
CA THR A 8 -1.88 -18.50 24.98
C THR A 8 -1.46 -17.03 24.83
N ASN A 9 -0.21 -16.76 24.47
CA ASN A 9 0.29 -15.39 24.20
C ASN A 9 0.01 -14.87 22.78
N SER A 10 -0.54 -15.71 21.90
CA SER A 10 -0.82 -15.35 20.49
C SER A 10 -2.31 -15.16 20.19
N LEU A 11 -3.18 -15.47 21.16
CA LEU A 11 -4.62 -15.44 21.00
C LEU A 11 -5.16 -14.10 21.50
N VAL A 12 -5.37 -13.17 20.56
CA VAL A 12 -5.98 -11.88 20.87
C VAL A 12 -7.45 -12.12 21.21
N THR A 13 -7.84 -11.84 22.46
CA THR A 13 -9.25 -11.80 22.85
C THR A 13 -9.86 -10.50 22.33
N CYS A 14 -10.40 -10.55 21.13
CA CYS A 14 -11.11 -9.42 20.54
C CYS A 14 -12.52 -9.31 21.11
N ALA A 15 -13.01 -8.09 21.34
CA ALA A 15 -14.39 -7.90 21.74
C ALA A 15 -15.32 -8.40 20.62
N VAL A 16 -16.46 -8.98 21.00
CA VAL A 16 -17.43 -9.62 20.10
C VAL A 16 -18.11 -8.64 19.13
N ARG A 17 -17.77 -7.34 19.20
CA ARG A 17 -18.43 -6.25 18.49
C ARG A 17 -17.41 -5.36 17.79
N GLY A 18 -17.21 -5.62 16.48
CA GLY A 18 -16.75 -4.65 15.49
C GLY A 18 -15.53 -3.78 15.84
N ASP A 19 -14.53 -4.33 16.54
CA ASP A 19 -13.31 -3.58 16.83
C ASP A 19 -12.54 -3.30 15.54
N LEU A 20 -12.39 -2.01 15.21
CA LEU A 20 -11.64 -1.54 14.05
C LEU A 20 -10.12 -1.52 14.32
N GLY A 21 -9.69 -2.05 15.46
CA GLY A 21 -8.29 -2.18 15.84
C GLY A 21 -7.51 -3.05 14.84
N PRO A 22 -6.20 -2.80 14.69
CA PRO A 22 -5.39 -3.41 13.63
C PRO A 22 -5.28 -4.94 13.73
N ALA A 23 -5.44 -5.54 14.92
CA ALA A 23 -5.43 -7.00 15.07
C ALA A 23 -6.82 -7.65 15.21
N CYS A 24 -7.86 -6.88 15.57
CA CYS A 24 -9.20 -7.37 15.90
C CYS A 24 -10.24 -7.11 14.81
N ASN A 25 -9.80 -6.70 13.62
CA ASN A 25 -10.65 -6.57 12.45
C ASN A 25 -11.15 -7.94 11.95
N SER A 26 -12.26 -7.92 11.19
CA SER A 26 -12.89 -9.11 10.64
C SER A 26 -12.00 -9.90 9.67
N ALA A 27 -11.13 -9.23 8.90
CA ALA A 27 -10.21 -9.90 7.99
C ALA A 27 -9.20 -10.77 8.76
N GLY A 28 -8.58 -10.24 9.81
CA GLY A 28 -7.67 -10.98 10.67
C GLY A 28 -8.35 -12.10 11.44
N MET A 29 -9.66 -12.01 11.72
CA MET A 29 -10.43 -13.14 12.25
C MET A 29 -10.59 -14.26 11.20
N ILE A 30 -10.96 -13.90 9.97
CA ILE A 30 -11.15 -14.84 8.86
C ILE A 30 -9.83 -15.52 8.50
N ASP A 31 -8.74 -14.76 8.38
CA ASP A 31 -7.42 -15.29 8.02
C ASP A 31 -6.92 -16.26 9.10
N ARG A 32 -7.10 -15.96 10.40
CA ARG A 32 -6.74 -16.89 11.49
C ARG A 32 -7.58 -18.16 11.49
N TYR A 33 -8.86 -18.06 11.13
CA TYR A 33 -9.76 -19.22 11.08
C TYR A 33 -9.45 -20.13 9.89
N VAL A 34 -9.14 -19.56 8.71
CA VAL A 34 -8.95 -20.33 7.47
C VAL A 34 -7.50 -20.76 7.26
N LEU A 35 -6.53 -19.85 7.44
CA LEU A 35 -5.10 -20.12 7.21
C LEU A 35 -4.41 -20.72 8.46
N GLY A 36 -4.97 -20.49 9.65
CA GLY A 36 -4.37 -20.90 10.91
C GLY A 36 -3.27 -19.94 11.40
N VAL A 37 -3.08 -19.87 12.72
CA VAL A 37 -2.16 -18.90 13.36
C VAL A 37 -0.69 -19.07 12.96
N ASP A 38 -0.29 -20.26 12.53
CA ASP A 38 1.09 -20.58 12.14
C ASP A 38 1.48 -19.99 10.78
N HIS A 39 0.50 -19.69 9.93
CA HIS A 39 0.72 -19.09 8.61
C HIS A 39 0.79 -17.56 8.63
N LEU A 40 0.34 -16.92 9.72
CA LEU A 40 0.30 -15.46 9.79
C LEU A 40 1.66 -14.85 10.11
N TYR A 41 1.91 -13.67 9.54
CA TYR A 41 3.16 -12.95 9.77
C TYR A 41 3.29 -12.49 11.24
N GLN A 42 4.33 -12.96 11.92
CA GLN A 42 4.57 -12.70 13.33
C GLN A 42 5.12 -11.29 13.63
N LYS A 43 5.56 -10.54 12.61
CA LYS A 43 6.13 -9.19 12.76
C LYS A 43 5.32 -8.14 12.02
N PRO A 44 4.07 -7.90 12.42
CA PRO A 44 3.19 -6.99 11.69
C PRO A 44 3.69 -5.54 11.70
N VAL A 45 3.30 -4.76 10.69
CA VAL A 45 3.70 -3.35 10.52
C VAL A 45 3.26 -2.49 11.71
N TYR A 46 2.10 -2.78 12.31
CA TYR A 46 1.59 -2.02 13.45
C TYR A 46 2.41 -2.18 14.73
N ARG A 47 3.34 -3.14 14.82
CA ARG A 47 4.30 -3.19 15.92
C ARG A 47 5.16 -1.91 16.00
N ASN A 48 5.32 -1.20 14.89
CA ASN A 48 6.05 0.05 14.81
C ASN A 48 5.19 1.29 15.15
N LEU A 49 3.89 1.13 15.48
CA LEU A 49 3.09 2.26 15.96
C LEU A 49 3.63 2.74 17.30
N LYS A 50 3.52 4.06 17.54
CA LYS A 50 3.97 4.70 18.78
C LYS A 50 3.30 4.10 20.02
N GLU A 51 2.06 3.67 19.91
CA GLU A 51 1.32 2.98 20.98
C GLU A 51 1.96 1.64 21.39
N CYS A 52 2.64 0.95 20.46
CA CYS A 52 3.31 -0.32 20.71
C CYS A 52 4.82 -0.15 21.02
N ASN A 53 5.40 1.02 20.77
CA ASN A 53 6.81 1.33 21.01
C ASN A 53 7.01 2.21 22.27
N SER A 54 6.12 2.09 23.26
CA SER A 54 6.22 2.84 24.51
C SER A 54 7.36 2.29 25.36
N SER A 55 8.58 2.73 25.03
CA SER A 55 9.74 2.66 25.90
C SER A 55 10.16 4.09 26.21
N ASN A 56 9.65 4.59 27.33
CA ASN A 56 10.42 5.44 28.21
C ASN A 56 9.85 5.25 29.61
N ASN A 57 10.70 4.74 30.50
CA ASN A 57 10.50 4.55 31.93
C ASN A 57 9.85 3.19 32.27
N GLY A 58 10.74 2.22 32.51
CA GLY A 58 10.67 0.99 33.34
C GLY A 58 9.44 0.60 34.17
N GLU A 59 8.22 0.97 33.81
CA GLU A 59 6.99 0.61 34.51
C GLU A 59 6.13 -0.27 33.59
N VAL A 60 6.22 -1.57 33.89
CA VAL A 60 5.19 -2.61 33.81
C VAL A 60 4.31 -2.65 32.54
N LEU A 61 4.60 -3.70 31.78
CA LEU A 61 3.86 -4.52 30.80
C LEU A 61 2.31 -4.59 30.85
N GLU A 62 1.61 -3.91 31.75
CA GLU A 62 0.13 -3.96 31.87
C GLU A 62 -0.63 -2.94 31.01
N SER A 63 0.04 -1.95 30.41
CA SER A 63 -0.61 -0.92 29.58
C SER A 63 -0.49 -1.14 28.08
N LEU A 64 0.24 -2.17 27.63
CA LEU A 64 0.40 -2.42 26.20
C LEU A 64 -0.83 -3.19 25.68
N PRO A 65 -1.52 -2.69 24.63
CA PRO A 65 -2.66 -3.40 24.08
C PRO A 65 -2.25 -4.80 23.61
N SER A 66 -3.05 -5.81 23.96
CA SER A 66 -2.81 -7.22 23.59
C SER A 66 -2.67 -7.43 22.08
N TRP A 67 -3.17 -6.51 21.27
CA TRP A 67 -3.07 -6.53 19.81
C TRP A 67 -1.70 -6.12 19.25
N CYS A 68 -0.79 -5.52 20.02
CA CYS A 68 0.51 -5.04 19.51
C CYS A 68 1.42 -6.15 18.96
N HIS A 69 1.28 -7.37 19.48
CA HIS A 69 2.07 -8.55 19.07
C HIS A 69 1.26 -9.58 18.30
N ALA A 70 0.02 -9.27 17.95
CA ALA A 70 -0.82 -10.21 17.25
C ALA A 70 -0.20 -10.55 15.88
N PRO A 71 -0.38 -11.78 15.39
CA PRO A 71 0.04 -12.10 14.03
C PRO A 71 -0.99 -11.51 13.05
N PHE A 72 -0.53 -10.93 11.95
CA PHE A 72 -1.39 -10.33 10.91
C PHE A 72 -0.77 -10.54 9.54
N ASP A 73 -1.58 -10.98 8.57
CA ASP A 73 -1.14 -11.23 7.21
C ASP A 73 -1.62 -10.12 6.26
N PRO A 74 -0.72 -9.31 5.69
CA PRO A 74 -1.11 -8.32 4.67
C PRO A 74 -1.57 -8.98 3.35
N GLU A 75 -1.24 -10.24 3.12
CA GLU A 75 -1.58 -11.02 1.92
C GLU A 75 -2.70 -12.05 2.20
N GLY A 76 -3.49 -11.82 3.25
CA GLY A 76 -4.61 -12.67 3.62
C GLY A 76 -5.64 -12.87 2.49
N ILE A 77 -6.58 -13.79 2.71
CA ILE A 77 -7.53 -14.23 1.66
C ILE A 77 -8.35 -13.07 1.12
N LEU A 78 -8.78 -12.18 2.02
CA LEU A 78 -9.59 -11.02 1.65
C LEU A 78 -8.80 -10.03 0.78
N SER A 79 -7.52 -9.82 1.09
CA SER A 79 -6.60 -8.94 0.34
C SER A 79 -6.29 -9.52 -1.04
N SER A 80 -6.02 -10.82 -1.11
CA SER A 80 -5.80 -11.54 -2.37
C SER A 80 -7.02 -11.47 -3.30
N LEU A 81 -8.23 -11.64 -2.75
CA LEU A 81 -9.47 -11.56 -3.52
C LEU A 81 -9.70 -10.15 -4.09
N THR A 82 -9.52 -9.12 -3.28
CA THR A 82 -9.71 -7.73 -3.71
C THR A 82 -8.64 -7.28 -4.69
N ALA A 83 -7.40 -7.77 -4.56
CA ALA A 83 -6.36 -7.60 -5.56
C ALA A 83 -6.74 -8.25 -6.89
N ALA A 84 -7.22 -9.50 -6.88
CA ALA A 84 -7.68 -10.18 -8.09
C ALA A 84 -8.83 -9.44 -8.79
N VAL A 85 -9.81 -8.94 -8.03
CA VAL A 85 -10.90 -8.11 -8.57
C VAL A 85 -10.36 -6.82 -9.18
N THR A 86 -9.41 -6.15 -8.54
CA THR A 86 -8.76 -4.94 -9.08
C THR A 86 -8.08 -5.23 -10.42
N CYS A 87 -7.38 -6.35 -10.53
CA CYS A 87 -6.75 -6.79 -11.78
C CYS A 87 -7.77 -7.04 -12.89
N ILE A 88 -8.91 -7.69 -12.57
CA ILE A 88 -9.99 -7.93 -13.54
C ILE A 88 -10.60 -6.60 -14.01
N ILE A 89 -10.81 -5.64 -13.09
CA ILE A 89 -11.26 -4.29 -13.44
C ILE A 89 -10.29 -3.65 -14.42
N GLY A 90 -8.98 -3.67 -14.14
CA GLY A 90 -7.96 -3.14 -15.05
C GLY A 90 -7.96 -3.82 -16.43
N LEU A 91 -8.10 -5.15 -16.44
CA LEU A 91 -8.21 -5.92 -17.68
C LEU A 91 -9.46 -5.53 -18.49
N HIS A 92 -10.56 -5.19 -17.82
CA HIS A 92 -11.76 -4.69 -18.48
C HIS A 92 -11.50 -3.35 -19.22
N PHE A 93 -10.77 -2.41 -18.60
CA PHE A 93 -10.36 -1.17 -19.28
C PHE A 93 -9.52 -1.45 -20.54
N GLY A 94 -8.56 -2.37 -20.45
CA GLY A 94 -7.74 -2.80 -21.59
C GLY A 94 -8.55 -3.51 -22.68
N HIS A 95 -9.52 -4.33 -22.31
CA HIS A 95 -10.41 -4.98 -23.27
C HIS A 95 -11.26 -3.95 -24.04
N VAL A 96 -11.81 -2.96 -23.34
CA VAL A 96 -12.57 -1.85 -23.96
C VAL A 96 -11.68 -1.03 -24.91
N LEU A 97 -10.39 -0.85 -24.58
CA LEU A 97 -9.42 -0.16 -25.44
C LEU A 97 -9.24 -0.86 -26.80
N VAL A 98 -9.18 -2.19 -26.81
CA VAL A 98 -8.95 -2.98 -28.03
C VAL A 98 -10.24 -3.15 -28.85
N GLN A 99 -11.38 -3.34 -28.18
CA GLN A 99 -12.64 -3.74 -28.82
C GLN A 99 -13.36 -2.60 -29.54
N LEU A 100 -13.41 -1.41 -28.94
CA LEU A 100 -14.11 -0.26 -29.52
C LEU A 100 -13.12 0.50 -30.40
N GLU A 101 -13.47 0.96 -31.60
CA GLU A 101 -12.56 1.76 -32.43
C GLU A 101 -12.75 3.28 -32.22
N ASP A 102 -13.93 3.71 -31.78
CA ASP A 102 -14.25 5.13 -31.60
C ASP A 102 -13.68 5.72 -30.30
N HIS A 103 -12.94 6.83 -30.42
CA HIS A 103 -12.31 7.53 -29.29
C HIS A 103 -13.34 8.07 -28.28
N LYS A 104 -14.46 8.62 -28.77
CA LYS A 104 -15.48 9.23 -27.90
C LYS A 104 -16.27 8.15 -27.15
N GLY A 105 -16.63 7.06 -27.85
CA GLY A 105 -17.29 5.91 -27.26
C GLY A 105 -16.46 5.25 -26.15
N ARG A 106 -15.15 5.06 -26.37
CA ARG A 106 -14.22 4.53 -25.35
C ARG A 106 -14.22 5.36 -24.08
N LEU A 107 -14.00 6.67 -24.23
CA LEU A 107 -13.92 7.60 -23.11
C LEU A 107 -15.23 7.68 -22.33
N PHE A 108 -16.37 7.70 -23.03
CA PHE A 108 -17.68 7.70 -22.39
C PHE A 108 -17.89 6.45 -21.54
N HIS A 109 -17.53 5.27 -22.07
CA HIS A 109 -17.64 4.00 -21.35
C HIS A 109 -16.75 3.98 -20.09
N TRP A 110 -15.47 4.38 -20.22
CA TRP A 110 -14.54 4.41 -19.10
C TRP A 110 -14.92 5.43 -18.02
N ILE A 111 -15.38 6.62 -18.42
CA ILE A 111 -15.81 7.65 -17.47
C ILE A 111 -17.05 7.18 -16.71
N ILE A 112 -18.06 6.63 -17.40
CA ILE A 112 -19.26 6.11 -16.74
C ILE A 112 -18.91 5.00 -15.76
N PHE A 113 -18.09 4.04 -16.19
CA PHE A 113 -17.67 2.94 -15.34
C PHE A 113 -16.87 3.43 -14.12
N SER A 114 -15.92 4.34 -14.32
CA SER A 114 -15.11 4.92 -13.23
C SER A 114 -15.96 5.71 -12.24
N VAL A 115 -16.88 6.55 -12.73
CA VAL A 115 -17.78 7.35 -11.88
C VAL A 115 -18.74 6.44 -11.11
N SER A 116 -19.25 5.38 -11.73
CA SER A 116 -20.09 4.38 -11.04
C SER A 116 -19.34 3.71 -9.88
N LEU A 117 -18.09 3.29 -10.11
CA LEU A 117 -17.23 2.73 -9.06
C LEU A 117 -16.92 3.76 -7.96
N LEU A 118 -16.72 5.03 -8.32
CA LEU A 118 -16.46 6.11 -7.36
C LEU A 118 -17.65 6.33 -6.43
N VAL A 119 -18.85 6.44 -7.00
CA VAL A 119 -20.10 6.63 -6.25
C VAL A 119 -20.35 5.43 -5.34
N LEU A 120 -20.16 4.21 -5.85
CA LEU A 120 -20.32 2.99 -5.05
C LEU A 120 -19.29 2.93 -3.91
N GLY A 121 -18.02 3.25 -4.17
CA GLY A 121 -16.98 3.27 -3.16
C GLY A 121 -17.25 4.30 -2.05
N PHE A 122 -17.72 5.50 -2.42
CA PHE A 122 -18.09 6.52 -1.45
C PHE A 122 -19.33 6.15 -0.64
N PHE A 123 -20.33 5.53 -1.27
CA PHE A 123 -21.52 5.01 -0.59
C PHE A 123 -21.14 3.94 0.45
N LEU A 124 -20.25 3.00 0.11
CA LEU A 124 -19.75 2.00 1.05
C LEU A 124 -18.94 2.62 2.20
N ALA A 125 -18.17 3.66 1.92
CA ALA A 125 -17.47 4.41 2.96
C ALA A 125 -18.47 5.09 3.92
N TYR A 126 -19.56 5.65 3.40
CA TYR A 126 -20.63 6.25 4.19
C TYR A 126 -21.41 5.25 5.05
N ILE A 127 -21.65 4.02 4.54
CA ILE A 127 -22.33 2.94 5.28
C ILE A 127 -21.51 2.47 6.51
N GLY A 128 -20.21 2.79 6.58
CA GLY A 128 -19.38 2.53 7.76
C GLY A 128 -18.23 1.55 7.54
N ILE A 129 -17.89 1.20 6.30
CA ILE A 129 -16.64 0.47 6.00
C ILE A 129 -15.51 1.50 5.89
N PRO A 130 -14.56 1.56 6.84
CA PRO A 130 -13.49 2.54 6.80
C PRO A 130 -12.58 2.31 5.60
N LEU A 131 -11.96 3.41 5.13
CA LEU A 131 -10.90 3.37 4.14
C LEU A 131 -9.61 2.94 4.83
N ASN A 132 -9.31 1.64 4.79
CA ASN A 132 -8.07 1.12 5.37
C ASN A 132 -7.15 0.55 4.28
N LYS A 133 -5.94 1.11 4.21
CA LYS A 133 -4.92 0.72 3.24
C LYS A 133 -4.34 -0.66 3.54
N SER A 134 -4.09 -0.97 4.81
CA SER A 134 -3.45 -2.24 5.21
C SER A 134 -4.35 -3.46 5.04
N LEU A 135 -5.68 -3.27 5.03
CA LEU A 135 -6.66 -4.33 4.82
C LEU A 135 -7.18 -4.40 3.39
N TYR A 136 -6.76 -3.45 2.54
CA TYR A 136 -7.28 -3.25 1.19
C TYR A 136 -8.81 -3.41 1.11
N THR A 137 -9.51 -2.62 1.93
CA THR A 137 -10.97 -2.75 2.09
C THR A 137 -11.70 -2.53 0.76
N ILE A 138 -12.89 -3.12 0.60
CA ILE A 138 -13.68 -3.02 -0.64
C ILE A 138 -13.93 -1.55 -1.04
N SER A 139 -14.28 -0.69 -0.08
CA SER A 139 -14.47 0.76 -0.33
C SER A 139 -13.19 1.42 -0.84
N TYR A 140 -12.03 1.07 -0.26
CA TYR A 140 -10.73 1.59 -0.67
C TYR A 140 -10.33 1.09 -2.07
N MET A 141 -10.56 -0.19 -2.35
CA MET A 141 -10.32 -0.80 -3.66
C MET A 141 -11.15 -0.14 -4.76
N LEU A 142 -12.45 0.06 -4.53
CA LEU A 142 -13.35 0.72 -5.49
C LEU A 142 -12.93 2.17 -5.74
N LEU A 143 -12.62 2.92 -4.68
CA LEU A 143 -12.21 4.31 -4.80
C LEU A 143 -10.87 4.45 -5.53
N THR A 144 -9.91 3.58 -5.23
CA THR A 144 -8.59 3.56 -5.87
C THR A 144 -8.73 3.18 -7.35
N SER A 145 -9.51 2.13 -7.66
CA SER A 145 -9.77 1.71 -9.04
C SER A 145 -10.47 2.81 -9.86
N ALA A 146 -11.43 3.50 -9.25
CA ALA A 146 -12.11 4.64 -9.88
C ALA A 146 -11.13 5.80 -10.16
N SER A 147 -10.28 6.14 -9.19
CA SER A 147 -9.27 7.19 -9.37
C SER A 147 -8.28 6.83 -10.49
N ALA A 148 -7.82 5.57 -10.54
CA ALA A 148 -6.95 5.08 -11.59
C ALA A 148 -7.63 5.13 -12.97
N GLY A 149 -8.91 4.77 -13.06
CA GLY A 149 -9.70 4.86 -14.29
C GLY A 149 -9.87 6.30 -14.80
N ILE A 150 -10.12 7.25 -13.90
CA ILE A 150 -10.20 8.68 -14.24
C ILE A 150 -8.84 9.21 -14.72
N THR A 151 -7.76 8.87 -14.01
CA THR A 151 -6.40 9.24 -14.41
C THR A 151 -6.05 8.63 -15.76
N PHE A 152 -6.43 7.38 -16.01
CA PHE A 152 -6.24 6.71 -17.30
C PHE A 152 -6.98 7.45 -18.43
N CYS A 153 -8.23 7.88 -18.20
CA CYS A 153 -8.98 8.70 -19.17
C CYS A 153 -8.29 10.05 -19.44
N ALA A 154 -7.77 10.70 -18.40
CA ALA A 154 -7.06 11.98 -18.53
C ALA A 154 -5.76 11.82 -19.32
N LEU A 155 -4.99 10.76 -19.05
CA LEU A 155 -3.77 10.44 -19.80
C LEU A 155 -4.10 10.11 -21.26
N TYR A 156 -5.13 9.30 -21.51
CA TYR A 156 -5.60 8.98 -22.87
C TYR A 156 -5.93 10.26 -23.67
N LEU A 157 -6.69 11.18 -23.09
CA LEU A 157 -6.99 12.48 -23.72
C LEU A 157 -5.71 13.28 -23.99
N LEU A 158 -4.79 13.33 -23.02
CA LEU A 158 -3.54 14.09 -23.15
C LEU A 158 -2.64 13.55 -24.27
N VAL A 159 -2.55 12.23 -24.40
CA VAL A 159 -1.65 11.54 -25.34
C VAL A 159 -2.28 11.46 -26.72
N ASP A 160 -3.49 10.90 -26.82
CA ASP A 160 -4.13 10.56 -28.09
C ASP A 160 -4.82 11.75 -28.74
N VAL A 161 -5.41 12.66 -27.94
CA VAL A 161 -6.15 13.82 -28.48
C VAL A 161 -5.27 15.07 -28.51
N CYS A 162 -4.55 15.37 -27.42
CA CYS A 162 -3.73 16.59 -27.34
C CYS A 162 -2.29 16.41 -27.88
N GLY A 163 -1.82 15.18 -28.10
CA GLY A 163 -0.54 14.91 -28.75
C GLY A 163 0.71 15.19 -27.91
N TYR A 164 0.61 15.31 -26.58
CA TYR A 164 1.75 15.62 -25.69
C TYR A 164 2.66 14.40 -25.44
N ARG A 165 3.32 13.90 -26.49
CA ARG A 165 4.16 12.69 -26.43
C ARG A 165 5.45 12.84 -25.60
N CYS A 166 6.00 14.06 -25.50
CA CYS A 166 7.27 14.30 -24.82
C CYS A 166 7.22 13.96 -23.31
N LEU A 167 6.19 14.45 -22.60
CA LEU A 167 6.02 14.17 -21.17
C LEU A 167 5.75 12.69 -20.91
N VAL A 168 4.97 12.05 -21.79
CA VAL A 168 4.57 10.65 -21.66
C VAL A 168 5.76 9.72 -21.92
N SER A 169 6.70 10.09 -22.80
CA SER A 169 7.88 9.27 -23.09
C SER A 169 8.75 9.03 -21.86
N VAL A 170 8.85 10.02 -20.95
CA VAL A 170 9.54 9.84 -19.66
C VAL A 170 8.79 8.86 -18.75
N LEU A 171 7.47 8.99 -18.68
CA LEU A 171 6.60 8.07 -17.92
C LEU A 171 6.64 6.65 -18.47
N GLU A 172 6.68 6.48 -19.79
CA GLU A 172 6.79 5.19 -20.47
C GLU A 172 8.12 4.50 -20.12
N TRP A 173 9.23 5.23 -20.20
CA TRP A 173 10.55 4.71 -19.82
C TRP A 173 10.58 4.28 -18.33
N MET A 174 10.03 5.11 -17.45
CA MET A 174 9.90 4.76 -16.03
C MET A 174 9.03 3.53 -15.81
N GLY A 175 7.94 3.38 -16.57
CA GLY A 175 7.02 2.25 -16.48
C GLY A 175 7.66 0.93 -16.89
N MET A 176 8.39 0.91 -18.01
CA MET A 176 9.04 -0.28 -18.55
C MET A 176 10.16 -0.82 -17.64
N HIS A 177 10.81 0.06 -16.86
CA HIS A 177 11.89 -0.31 -15.95
C HIS A 177 11.49 -0.33 -14.46
N SER A 178 10.19 -0.39 -14.14
CA SER A 178 9.72 -0.19 -12.76
C SER A 178 10.27 -1.20 -11.75
N LEU A 179 10.39 -2.50 -12.10
CA LEU A 179 10.95 -3.53 -11.21
C LEU A 179 12.43 -3.28 -10.90
N SER A 180 13.21 -2.87 -11.89
CA SER A 180 14.63 -2.54 -11.70
C SER A 180 14.77 -1.34 -10.75
N ILE A 181 13.99 -0.29 -10.99
CA ILE A 181 13.98 0.92 -10.15
C ILE A 181 13.56 0.58 -8.71
N PHE A 182 12.52 -0.26 -8.54
CA PHE A 182 12.07 -0.70 -7.23
C PHE A 182 13.17 -1.43 -6.44
N VAL A 183 13.86 -2.38 -7.07
CA VAL A 183 14.97 -3.13 -6.44
C VAL A 183 16.13 -2.20 -6.07
N LEU A 184 16.49 -1.28 -6.97
CA LEU A 184 17.57 -0.31 -6.75
C LEU A 184 17.31 0.62 -5.55
N VAL A 185 16.06 1.09 -5.41
CA VAL A 185 15.66 1.99 -4.31
C VAL A 185 15.54 1.23 -2.99
N THR A 186 14.82 0.10 -2.97
CA THR A 186 14.57 -0.67 -1.75
C THR A 186 15.85 -1.28 -1.17
N SER A 187 16.79 -1.69 -2.02
CA SER A 187 18.07 -2.26 -1.57
C SER A 187 19.07 -1.21 -1.12
N ASN A 188 18.68 0.08 -1.04
CA ASN A 188 19.58 1.23 -0.80
C ASN A 188 20.77 1.28 -1.77
N LEU A 189 20.71 0.55 -2.90
CA LEU A 189 21.79 0.48 -3.88
C LEU A 189 22.04 1.85 -4.49
N ALA A 190 20.97 2.60 -4.73
CA ALA A 190 21.03 3.99 -5.17
C ALA A 190 21.76 4.87 -4.15
N VAL A 191 21.49 4.71 -2.85
CA VAL A 191 22.13 5.49 -1.78
C VAL A 191 23.63 5.17 -1.70
N ILE A 192 23.98 3.88 -1.77
CA ILE A 192 25.38 3.43 -1.76
C ILE A 192 26.12 3.93 -3.01
N ALA A 193 25.48 3.90 -4.18
CA ALA A 193 26.07 4.41 -5.42
C ALA A 193 26.28 5.93 -5.38
N ILE A 194 25.30 6.69 -4.87
CA ILE A 194 25.41 8.15 -4.71
C ILE A 194 26.53 8.49 -3.72
N GLN A 195 26.59 7.81 -2.57
CA GLN A 195 27.66 8.01 -1.58
C GLN A 195 29.04 7.59 -2.12
N GLY A 196 29.11 6.48 -2.87
CA GLY A 196 30.34 6.03 -3.53
C GLY A 196 30.84 7.00 -4.60
N PHE A 197 29.94 7.55 -5.40
CA PHE A 197 30.26 8.56 -6.43
C PHE A 197 30.71 9.87 -5.79
N TYR A 198 30.06 10.31 -4.71
CA TYR A 198 30.46 11.51 -3.97
C TYR A 198 31.80 11.34 -3.25
N ARG A 199 32.13 10.11 -2.81
CA ARG A 199 33.46 9.77 -2.26
C ARG A 199 34.56 9.79 -3.32
N ALA A 200 34.24 9.61 -4.61
CA ALA A 200 35.19 9.66 -5.72
C ALA A 200 35.55 11.11 -6.15
N SER A 201 34.72 12.09 -5.80
CA SER A 201 34.96 13.53 -6.06
C SER A 201 34.98 14.32 -4.73
N PRO A 202 36.10 14.28 -3.98
CA PRO A 202 36.20 14.83 -2.62
C PRO A 202 36.08 16.36 -2.53
N GLU A 203 36.21 17.06 -3.66
CA GLU A 203 36.26 18.52 -3.77
C GLU A 203 34.92 19.24 -3.58
N ASN A 204 33.80 18.51 -3.52
CA ASN A 204 32.47 19.09 -3.20
C ASN A 204 31.86 18.56 -1.90
N ASN A 205 32.59 17.81 -1.07
CA ASN A 205 32.07 17.26 0.19
C ASN A 205 31.61 18.38 1.14
N ILE A 206 30.31 18.38 1.46
CA ILE A 206 29.66 19.32 2.41
C ILE A 206 30.32 19.26 3.81
N ASP A 207 30.99 18.18 4.17
CA ASP A 207 31.70 18.04 5.44
C ASP A 207 32.91 18.99 5.57
N SER A 208 33.47 19.52 4.47
CA SER A 208 34.57 20.47 4.55
C SER A 208 34.11 21.88 4.94
N ALA A 209 32.85 22.25 4.67
CA ALA A 209 32.32 23.56 5.01
C ALA A 209 32.06 23.73 6.51
N ASN A 210 31.58 22.68 7.20
CA ASN A 210 31.34 22.73 8.64
C ASN A 210 32.62 22.67 9.49
N SER A 211 33.76 22.29 8.92
CA SER A 211 35.05 22.27 9.62
C SER A 211 35.72 23.65 9.72
N LEU A 212 35.32 24.63 8.90
CA LEU A 212 35.86 25.99 8.94
C LEU A 212 35.09 26.94 9.87
N GLU A 213 33.85 26.62 10.24
CA GLU A 213 33.02 27.47 11.12
C GLU A 213 33.18 27.13 12.62
N SER A 214 33.97 26.12 12.96
CA SER A 214 34.31 25.76 14.36
C SER A 214 35.70 26.23 14.81
N SER A 215 36.42 26.96 13.94
CA SER A 215 37.76 27.51 14.23
C SER A 215 37.82 29.04 14.08
N SER A 216 36.71 29.74 14.30
CA SER A 216 36.64 31.21 14.39
C SER A 216 35.76 31.65 15.54
#